data_AF-A0A8J6MFH8-F1
#
_entry.id   AF-A0A8J6MFH8-F1
#
_cell.length_a   1.000
_cell.length_b   1.000
_cell.length_c   1.000
_cell.angle_alpha   90.00
_cell.angle_beta   90.00
_cell.angle_gamma   90.00
#
_symmetry.space_group_name_H-M   'P 1'
#
loop_
_entity.id
_entity.type
_entity.pdbx_description
1 polymer ?
#
loop_
_entity_poly.entity_id
_entity_poly.type
_entity_poly.pdbx_seq_one_letter_code
_entity_poly.pdbx_strand_id
1 'polypeptide(L)'
;ADWLRRALARLAWARAAEAVGIPALMLAALWSAGFFALAGGHGAPGYGRMMLDLFAPFDGNRWSRFWPDLPDLQHPEAGNNYLGFGVILLLLAGLLAWRRPGVLRGQWPLVAALLCMLAFAITPRVAVLGHVVELFVLPGWAERIASTLRASQRFAWPLLYLLPVLAAAALAARIGGRAAGLVLSALLALQVVDLGPGRAFLHGLMVEAHGRGIRPTDDAFWGQAARRYDRVRAVPAGNLGENWERLAVIAARHGMATDAIYLARADEAVARALQDRVLRALGRGRYEPGTLYMLRDAVALELARQGMDPTRDLLAVVDGMDVLAPGWFSPTTPPDASR
;
A
#
# COMPACT_ATOMS: atom_id res chain seq x y z
N ALA A 1 45.02 4.05 28.44
CA ALA A 1 44.12 2.89 28.66
C ALA A 1 42.68 3.28 28.99
N ASP A 2 42.47 4.27 29.86
CA ASP A 2 41.15 4.59 30.43
C ASP A 2 40.18 5.37 29.50
N TRP A 3 40.72 6.15 28.57
CA TRP A 3 39.93 6.83 27.52
C TRP A 3 39.37 5.86 26.48
N LEU A 4 40.18 4.86 26.05
CA LEU A 4 39.78 3.82 25.10
C LEU A 4 38.66 2.94 25.67
N ARG A 5 38.74 2.58 26.96
CA ARG A 5 37.70 1.80 27.64
C ARG A 5 36.38 2.58 27.75
N ARG A 6 36.44 3.89 28.03
CA ARG A 6 35.26 4.79 28.03
C ARG A 6 34.69 5.04 26.63
N ALA A 7 35.53 5.17 25.62
CA ALA A 7 35.10 5.31 24.22
C ALA A 7 34.40 4.03 23.72
N LEU A 8 34.96 2.85 24.01
CA LEU A 8 34.35 1.56 23.69
C LEU A 8 33.06 1.31 24.48
N ALA A 9 33.00 1.67 25.76
CA ALA A 9 31.79 1.55 26.57
C ALA A 9 30.68 2.51 26.10
N ARG A 10 31.01 3.75 25.71
CA ARG A 10 30.08 4.69 25.08
C ARG A 10 29.58 4.19 23.73
N LEU A 11 30.45 3.62 22.91
CA LEU A 11 30.07 3.02 21.63
C LEU A 11 29.15 1.80 21.83
N ALA A 12 29.40 1.00 22.86
CA ALA A 12 28.55 -0.14 23.24
C ALA A 12 27.18 0.33 23.77
N TRP A 13 27.15 1.36 24.61
CA TRP A 13 25.91 1.97 25.10
C TRP A 13 25.11 2.63 23.98
N ALA A 14 25.76 3.36 23.07
CA ALA A 14 25.11 3.95 21.91
C ALA A 14 24.50 2.87 21.01
N ARG A 15 25.25 1.79 20.72
CA ARG A 15 24.73 0.65 19.94
C ARG A 15 23.60 -0.10 20.64
N ALA A 16 23.68 -0.26 21.96
CA ALA A 16 22.60 -0.88 22.75
C ALA A 16 21.35 0.02 22.80
N ALA A 17 21.55 1.33 22.98
CA ALA A 17 20.50 2.33 22.93
C ALA A 17 19.85 2.41 21.54
N GLU A 18 20.61 2.27 20.46
CA GLU A 18 20.09 2.16 19.09
C GLU A 18 19.32 0.85 18.89
N ALA A 19 19.87 -0.28 19.36
CA ALA A 19 19.26 -1.61 19.22
C ALA A 19 17.92 -1.73 19.95
N VAL A 20 17.69 -0.95 21.01
CA VAL A 20 16.41 -0.92 21.75
C VAL A 20 15.56 0.28 21.33
N GLY A 21 16.17 1.44 21.16
CA GLY A 21 15.51 2.69 20.86
C GLY A 21 14.87 2.71 19.48
N ILE A 22 15.52 2.13 18.46
CA ILE A 22 14.95 2.07 17.11
C ILE A 22 13.70 1.19 17.09
N PRO A 23 13.70 -0.07 17.59
CA PRO A 23 12.48 -0.86 17.69
C PRO A 23 11.40 -0.19 18.55
N ALA A 24 11.77 0.42 19.67
CA ALA A 24 10.82 1.11 20.54
C ALA A 24 10.15 2.28 19.81
N LEU A 25 10.91 3.08 19.06
CA LEU A 25 10.39 4.18 18.25
C LEU A 25 9.48 3.66 17.13
N MET A 26 9.85 2.56 16.47
CA MET A 26 9.01 1.91 15.47
C MET A 26 7.69 1.43 16.07
N LEU A 27 7.71 0.78 17.24
CA LEU A 27 6.52 0.32 17.94
C LEU A 27 5.64 1.50 18.38
N ALA A 28 6.25 2.58 18.89
CA ALA A 28 5.54 3.80 19.24
C ALA A 28 4.88 4.46 18.01
N ALA A 29 5.59 4.50 16.88
CA ALA A 29 5.04 5.00 15.63
C ALA A 29 3.85 4.16 15.16
N LEU A 30 3.98 2.82 15.17
CA LEU A 30 2.87 1.90 14.85
C LEU A 30 1.68 2.11 15.78
N TRP A 31 1.92 2.29 17.08
CA TRP A 31 0.88 2.57 18.05
C TRP A 31 0.17 3.90 17.78
N SER A 32 0.92 4.97 17.55
CA SER A 32 0.35 6.29 17.22
C SER A 32 -0.43 6.31 15.91
N ALA A 33 -0.04 5.46 14.95
CA ALA A 33 -0.74 5.28 13.68
C ALA A 33 -1.99 4.39 13.82
N GLY A 34 -2.31 3.90 15.03
CA GLY A 34 -3.47 3.07 15.29
C GLY A 34 -3.32 1.62 14.80
N PHE A 35 -2.10 1.14 14.54
CA PHE A 35 -1.86 -0.21 14.04
C PHE A 35 -2.47 -1.29 14.95
N PHE A 36 -2.42 -1.07 16.26
CA PHE A 36 -2.95 -1.99 17.28
C PHE A 36 -4.44 -1.77 17.63
N ALA A 37 -5.13 -0.85 16.95
CA ALA A 37 -6.57 -0.60 17.20
C ALA A 37 -7.47 -1.66 16.55
N LEU A 38 -6.94 -2.42 15.60
CA LEU A 38 -7.65 -3.51 14.94
C LEU A 38 -7.55 -4.80 15.80
N ALA A 39 -8.67 -5.48 16.02
CA ALA A 39 -8.69 -6.80 16.66
C ALA A 39 -8.42 -7.95 15.65
N GLY A 40 -8.70 -7.71 14.37
CA GLY A 40 -8.54 -8.66 13.27
C GLY A 40 -8.08 -8.00 11.96
N GLY A 41 -8.03 -8.77 10.88
CA GLY A 41 -7.77 -8.22 9.53
C GLY A 41 -6.32 -7.80 9.25
N HIS A 42 -5.34 -8.27 10.04
CA HIS A 42 -3.93 -7.93 9.84
C HIS A 42 -3.29 -8.69 8.67
N GLY A 43 -3.75 -9.93 8.45
CA GLY A 43 -3.37 -10.75 7.32
C GLY A 43 -4.17 -10.35 6.09
N ALA A 44 -3.48 -10.13 4.97
CA ALA A 44 -4.10 -10.01 3.66
C ALA A 44 -3.55 -11.13 2.78
N PRO A 45 -4.38 -11.76 1.92
CA PRO A 45 -3.90 -12.75 0.97
C PRO A 45 -2.75 -12.16 0.14
N GLY A 46 -1.62 -12.86 0.09
CA GLY A 46 -0.49 -12.39 -0.72
C GLY A 46 0.83 -13.07 -0.43
N TYR A 47 1.10 -13.49 0.82
CA TYR A 47 2.34 -14.23 1.11
C TYR A 47 2.36 -15.54 0.30
N GLY A 48 3.48 -15.82 -0.38
CA GLY A 48 3.59 -16.95 -1.31
C GLY A 48 2.82 -16.83 -2.64
N ARG A 49 2.10 -15.71 -2.86
CA ARG A 49 1.47 -15.37 -4.16
C ARG A 49 2.11 -14.13 -4.80
N MET A 50 2.47 -13.14 -3.98
CA MET A 50 3.21 -11.92 -4.35
C MET A 50 4.69 -12.09 -3.98
N MET A 51 5.26 -13.22 -4.40
CA MET A 51 6.63 -13.63 -4.13
C MET A 51 7.59 -13.13 -5.21
N LEU A 52 8.88 -13.17 -4.92
CA LEU A 52 9.90 -12.77 -5.87
C LEU A 52 10.08 -13.88 -6.92
N ASP A 53 9.96 -13.54 -8.20
CA ASP A 53 10.60 -14.32 -9.26
C ASP A 53 12.10 -14.01 -9.28
N LEU A 54 12.94 -15.05 -9.25
CA LEU A 54 14.39 -14.88 -9.23
C LEU A 54 14.94 -14.10 -10.44
N PHE A 55 14.22 -14.09 -11.56
CA PHE A 55 14.56 -13.31 -12.75
C PHE A 55 13.88 -11.94 -12.81
N ALA A 56 12.99 -11.59 -11.86
CA ALA A 56 12.34 -10.28 -11.83
C ALA A 56 13.32 -9.08 -11.84
N PRO A 57 14.53 -9.13 -11.24
CA PRO A 57 15.52 -8.05 -11.38
C PRO A 57 15.98 -7.80 -12.82
N PHE A 58 15.82 -8.77 -13.70
CA PHE A 58 16.20 -8.75 -15.11
C PHE A 58 14.99 -8.77 -16.05
N ASP A 59 13.78 -8.67 -15.53
CA ASP A 59 12.57 -8.58 -16.35
C ASP A 59 12.34 -7.14 -16.79
N GLY A 60 12.58 -6.84 -18.07
CA GLY A 60 12.46 -5.48 -18.62
C GLY A 60 11.03 -4.93 -18.58
N ASN A 61 10.03 -5.83 -18.64
CA ASN A 61 8.60 -5.52 -18.59
C ASN A 61 8.23 -4.25 -19.39
N ARG A 62 7.36 -3.41 -18.85
CA ARG A 62 6.99 -2.08 -19.38
C ARG A 62 8.06 -1.00 -19.17
N TRP A 63 9.17 -1.32 -18.49
CA TRP A 63 10.15 -0.33 -18.03
C TRP A 63 11.24 -0.09 -19.05
N SER A 64 11.82 -1.16 -19.59
CA SER A 64 13.03 -1.11 -20.39
C SER A 64 12.79 -0.73 -21.84
N ARG A 65 13.75 -0.02 -22.42
CA ARG A 65 13.86 0.22 -23.87
C ARG A 65 14.74 -0.80 -24.56
N PHE A 66 15.75 -1.33 -23.86
CA PHE A 66 16.81 -2.14 -24.46
C PHE A 66 16.74 -3.62 -24.09
N TRP A 67 15.96 -3.97 -23.06
CA TRP A 67 15.87 -5.30 -22.48
C TRP A 67 14.48 -5.89 -22.67
N PRO A 68 14.37 -7.20 -22.96
CA PRO A 68 13.07 -7.83 -23.22
C PRO A 68 12.20 -7.96 -21.97
N ASP A 69 10.90 -8.06 -22.22
CA ASP A 69 9.90 -8.55 -21.26
C ASP A 69 10.10 -10.07 -21.06
N LEU A 70 10.21 -10.50 -19.80
CA LEU A 70 10.40 -11.91 -19.45
C LEU A 70 9.09 -12.47 -18.88
N PRO A 71 8.87 -13.79 -18.97
CA PRO A 71 7.75 -14.41 -18.28
C PRO A 71 7.81 -14.11 -16.76
N ASP A 72 6.71 -13.60 -16.21
CA ASP A 72 6.59 -13.24 -14.81
C ASP A 72 5.39 -13.95 -14.14
N LEU A 73 5.15 -13.64 -12.86
CA LEU A 73 4.10 -14.27 -12.05
C LEU A 73 2.71 -13.61 -12.20
N GLN A 74 2.57 -12.53 -12.99
CA GLN A 74 1.31 -11.84 -13.26
C GLN A 74 0.48 -11.43 -12.01
N HIS A 75 1.10 -11.33 -10.83
CA HIS A 75 0.44 -10.78 -9.64
C HIS A 75 0.57 -9.25 -9.63
N PRO A 76 -0.25 -8.51 -8.83
CA PRO A 76 -0.28 -7.04 -8.84
C PRO A 76 1.03 -6.31 -8.53
N GLU A 77 2.04 -7.06 -8.09
CA GLU A 77 3.35 -6.51 -7.73
C GLU A 77 4.46 -6.99 -8.68
N ALA A 78 4.16 -7.89 -9.62
CA ALA A 78 5.11 -8.38 -10.62
C ALA A 78 5.54 -7.25 -11.57
N GLY A 79 6.75 -7.33 -12.11
CA GLY A 79 7.34 -6.27 -12.94
C GLY A 79 7.83 -5.02 -12.19
N ASN A 80 7.85 -5.03 -10.84
CA ASN A 80 8.34 -3.91 -10.03
C ASN A 80 9.77 -4.08 -9.50
N ASN A 81 10.46 -5.16 -9.85
CA ASN A 81 11.82 -5.44 -9.36
C ASN A 81 12.92 -5.16 -10.39
N TYR A 82 12.57 -4.76 -11.61
CA TYR A 82 13.53 -4.51 -12.68
C TYR A 82 14.61 -3.51 -12.25
N LEU A 83 15.88 -3.90 -12.39
CA LEU A 83 17.01 -3.06 -11.99
C LEU A 83 17.30 -1.94 -12.99
N GLY A 84 16.91 -2.13 -14.26
CA GLY A 84 17.35 -1.29 -15.37
C GLY A 84 18.68 -1.72 -15.97
N PHE A 85 18.81 -1.52 -17.27
CA PHE A 85 19.93 -2.01 -18.07
C PHE A 85 21.28 -1.38 -17.65
N GLY A 86 21.29 -0.09 -17.29
CA GLY A 86 22.49 0.58 -16.78
C GLY A 86 22.99 -0.04 -15.47
N VAL A 87 22.08 -0.41 -14.57
CA VAL A 87 22.42 -1.11 -13.32
C VAL A 87 22.88 -2.54 -13.59
N ILE A 88 22.27 -3.27 -14.52
CA ILE A 88 22.73 -4.62 -14.90
C ILE A 88 24.17 -4.57 -15.40
N LEU A 89 24.52 -3.62 -16.28
CA LEU A 89 25.89 -3.43 -16.74
C LEU A 89 26.84 -3.00 -15.62
N LEU A 90 26.38 -2.18 -14.66
CA LEU A 90 27.15 -1.85 -13.47
C LEU A 90 27.46 -3.10 -12.64
N LEU A 91 26.49 -3.99 -12.43
CA LEU A 91 26.71 -5.23 -11.69
C LEU A 91 27.74 -6.13 -12.39
N LEU A 92 27.67 -6.25 -13.72
CA LEU A 92 28.67 -6.97 -14.51
C LEU A 92 30.07 -6.35 -14.38
N ALA A 93 30.18 -5.02 -14.53
CA ALA A 93 31.45 -4.31 -14.38
C ALA A 93 32.02 -4.44 -12.96
N GLY A 94 31.16 -4.33 -11.94
CA GLY A 94 31.52 -4.50 -10.54
C GLY A 94 31.99 -5.93 -10.23
N LEU A 95 31.36 -6.95 -10.80
CA LEU A 95 31.76 -8.35 -10.69
C LEU A 95 33.15 -8.59 -11.32
N LEU A 96 33.40 -8.04 -12.52
CA LEU A 96 34.70 -8.12 -13.20
C LEU A 96 35.79 -7.33 -12.47
N ALA A 97 35.43 -6.22 -11.82
CA ALA A 97 36.31 -5.43 -10.99
C ALA A 97 36.51 -6.01 -9.58
N TRP A 98 35.74 -7.03 -9.21
CA TRP A 98 35.65 -7.52 -7.83
C TRP A 98 36.98 -8.10 -7.37
N ARG A 99 37.54 -7.46 -6.34
CA ARG A 99 38.63 -8.00 -5.53
C ARG A 99 38.10 -8.09 -4.12
N ARG A 100 38.15 -9.28 -3.49
CA ARG A 100 37.59 -9.58 -2.15
C ARG A 100 37.53 -8.33 -1.26
N PRO A 101 36.41 -7.60 -1.21
CA PRO A 101 36.41 -6.32 -0.56
C PRO A 101 36.41 -6.54 0.95
N GLY A 102 37.25 -5.78 1.65
CA GLY A 102 37.19 -5.70 3.11
C GLY A 102 35.87 -5.11 3.62
N VAL A 103 35.03 -4.55 2.74
CA VAL A 103 33.78 -3.84 3.05
C VAL A 103 32.76 -4.73 3.78
N LEU A 104 32.73 -6.03 3.49
CA LEU A 104 31.82 -6.98 4.16
C LEU A 104 32.47 -7.68 5.37
N ARG A 105 33.75 -7.43 5.66
CA ARG A 105 34.42 -8.03 6.81
C ARG A 105 33.80 -7.48 8.09
N GLY A 106 33.37 -8.38 8.98
CA GLY A 106 32.71 -8.02 10.24
C GLY A 106 31.23 -7.66 10.10
N GLN A 107 30.66 -7.64 8.88
CA GLN A 107 29.25 -7.30 8.62
C GLN A 107 28.38 -8.55 8.42
N TRP A 108 28.77 -9.70 9.00
CA TRP A 108 28.00 -10.94 8.89
C TRP A 108 26.54 -10.80 9.37
N PRO A 109 26.19 -9.98 10.40
CA PRO A 109 24.79 -9.85 10.80
C PRO A 109 23.95 -9.18 9.72
N LEU A 110 24.51 -8.21 9.01
CA LEU A 110 23.85 -7.55 7.88
C LEU A 110 23.64 -8.56 6.73
N VAL A 111 24.68 -9.32 6.39
CA VAL A 111 24.58 -10.34 5.33
C VAL A 111 23.53 -11.40 5.71
N ALA A 112 23.54 -11.88 6.94
CA ALA A 112 22.55 -12.82 7.44
C ALA A 112 21.13 -12.24 7.37
N ALA A 113 20.93 -10.99 7.80
CA ALA A 113 19.62 -10.32 7.70
C ALA A 113 19.13 -10.22 6.25
N LEU A 114 19.99 -9.81 5.32
CA LEU A 114 19.65 -9.73 3.89
C LEU A 114 19.32 -11.09 3.29
N LEU A 115 20.05 -12.14 3.67
CA LEU A 115 19.77 -13.51 3.24
C LEU A 115 18.45 -14.04 3.83
N CYS A 116 18.14 -13.72 5.10
CA CYS A 116 16.86 -14.05 5.70
C CYS A 116 15.70 -13.33 5.00
N MET A 117 15.87 -12.04 4.66
CA MET A 117 14.88 -11.27 3.92
C MET A 117 14.69 -11.82 2.50
N LEU A 118 15.77 -12.16 1.79
CA LEU A 118 15.70 -12.81 0.48
C LEU A 118 15.00 -14.17 0.59
N ALA A 119 15.35 -14.99 1.58
CA ALA A 119 14.71 -16.28 1.83
C ALA A 119 13.20 -16.10 2.07
N PHE A 120 12.79 -15.10 2.85
CA PHE A 120 11.39 -14.74 3.04
C PHE A 120 10.70 -14.33 1.74
N ALA A 121 11.41 -13.64 0.83
CA ALA A 121 10.88 -13.19 -0.46
C ALA A 121 10.58 -14.34 -1.44
N ILE A 122 11.30 -15.46 -1.32
CA ILE A 122 11.24 -16.63 -2.23
C ILE A 122 10.64 -17.88 -1.58
N THR A 123 10.11 -17.78 -0.36
CA THR A 123 9.44 -18.90 0.34
C THR A 123 7.95 -18.60 0.53
N PRO A 124 7.09 -19.63 0.62
CA PRO A 124 7.37 -21.08 0.48
C PRO A 124 7.61 -21.59 -0.94
N ARG A 125 7.46 -20.72 -1.93
CA ARG A 125 7.46 -21.08 -3.34
C ARG A 125 8.54 -20.30 -4.06
N VAL A 126 9.34 -20.99 -4.83
CA VAL A 126 10.37 -20.38 -5.68
C VAL A 126 9.81 -20.21 -7.07
N ALA A 127 9.98 -19.02 -7.63
CA ALA A 127 9.62 -18.71 -9.00
C ALA A 127 10.86 -18.44 -9.84
N VAL A 128 10.85 -18.97 -11.06
CA VAL A 128 11.88 -18.75 -12.08
C VAL A 128 11.20 -18.59 -13.43
N LEU A 129 11.27 -17.40 -14.03
CA LEU A 129 10.67 -17.11 -15.34
C LEU A 129 9.19 -17.52 -15.39
N GLY A 130 8.42 -17.11 -14.39
CA GLY A 130 7.00 -17.42 -14.23
C GLY A 130 6.70 -18.86 -13.78
N HIS A 131 7.68 -19.76 -13.79
CA HIS A 131 7.50 -21.14 -13.34
C HIS A 131 7.63 -21.24 -11.82
N VAL A 132 6.61 -21.77 -11.17
CA VAL A 132 6.53 -21.87 -9.71
C VAL A 132 6.77 -23.29 -9.24
N VAL A 133 7.67 -23.44 -8.27
CA VAL A 133 7.93 -24.69 -7.56
C VAL A 133 7.65 -24.48 -6.07
N GLU A 134 6.75 -25.30 -5.51
CA GLU A 134 6.48 -25.29 -4.08
C GLU A 134 7.55 -26.06 -3.32
N LEU A 135 8.22 -25.40 -2.37
CA LEU A 135 9.26 -26.04 -1.56
C LEU A 135 8.66 -26.82 -0.39
N PHE A 136 7.69 -26.22 0.30
CA PHE A 136 7.03 -26.79 1.47
C PHE A 136 5.69 -26.10 1.77
N VAL A 137 4.82 -26.79 2.48
CA VAL A 137 3.53 -26.25 2.95
C VAL A 137 3.74 -25.57 4.30
N LEU A 138 3.32 -24.31 4.45
CA LEU A 138 3.35 -23.64 5.76
C LEU A 138 2.18 -24.13 6.64
N PRO A 139 2.42 -24.32 7.94
CA PRO A 139 1.31 -24.46 8.89
C PRO A 139 0.53 -23.15 8.98
N GLY A 140 -0.79 -23.22 9.12
CA GLY A 140 -1.67 -22.04 9.02
C GLY A 140 -1.37 -20.91 10.00
N TRP A 141 -0.74 -21.19 11.16
CA TRP A 141 -0.31 -20.13 12.08
C TRP A 141 0.86 -19.31 11.52
N ALA A 142 1.81 -19.96 10.84
CA ALA A 142 2.97 -19.31 10.24
C ALA A 142 2.54 -18.52 9.00
N GLU A 143 1.63 -19.09 8.20
CA GLU A 143 1.03 -18.40 7.06
C GLU A 143 0.28 -17.13 7.50
N ARG A 144 -0.47 -17.16 8.60
CA ARG A 144 -1.17 -15.97 9.13
C ARG A 144 -0.21 -14.85 9.51
N ILE A 145 0.90 -15.16 10.17
CA ILE A 145 1.92 -14.18 10.54
C ILE A 145 2.59 -13.63 9.28
N ALA A 146 3.04 -14.51 8.39
CA ALA A 146 3.72 -14.12 7.16
C ALA A 146 2.82 -13.31 6.21
N SER A 147 1.52 -13.61 6.16
CA SER A 147 0.52 -12.90 5.36
C SER A 147 0.26 -11.46 5.83
N THR A 148 0.72 -11.08 7.03
CA THR A 148 0.74 -9.67 7.45
C THR A 148 1.69 -8.85 6.57
N LEU A 149 2.74 -9.50 6.06
CA LEU A 149 3.76 -8.96 5.15
C LEU A 149 3.47 -9.27 3.67
N ARG A 150 2.18 -9.42 3.33
CA ARG A 150 1.55 -9.61 2.00
C ARG A 150 2.50 -9.75 0.79
N ALA A 151 3.18 -8.67 0.40
CA ALA A 151 4.09 -8.64 -0.75
C ALA A 151 5.51 -9.08 -0.36
N SER A 152 5.72 -10.39 -0.21
CA SER A 152 7.01 -10.99 0.18
C SER A 152 8.16 -10.56 -0.74
N GLN A 153 7.92 -10.32 -2.03
CA GLN A 153 8.99 -9.90 -2.95
C GLN A 153 9.71 -8.60 -2.52
N ARG A 154 9.07 -7.70 -1.78
CA ARG A 154 9.65 -6.43 -1.35
C ARG A 154 10.83 -6.63 -0.39
N PHE A 155 10.91 -7.80 0.24
CA PHE A 155 12.03 -8.18 1.10
C PHE A 155 13.33 -8.43 0.31
N ALA A 156 13.25 -8.53 -1.02
CA ALA A 156 14.43 -8.56 -1.88
C ALA A 156 15.06 -7.17 -2.08
N TRP A 157 14.28 -6.09 -1.97
CA TRP A 157 14.73 -4.74 -2.32
C TRP A 157 15.98 -4.27 -1.57
N PRO A 158 16.13 -4.50 -0.24
CA PRO A 158 17.36 -4.10 0.45
C PRO A 158 18.62 -4.74 -0.15
N LEU A 159 18.53 -6.01 -0.57
CA LEU A 159 19.63 -6.67 -1.26
C LEU A 159 19.84 -6.06 -2.66
N LEU A 160 18.76 -5.85 -3.41
CA LEU A 160 18.80 -5.26 -4.75
C LEU A 160 19.34 -3.81 -4.76
N TYR A 161 19.17 -3.05 -3.67
CA TYR A 161 19.77 -1.72 -3.50
C TYR A 161 21.23 -1.78 -3.07
N LEU A 162 21.61 -2.77 -2.27
CA LEU A 162 23.00 -2.92 -1.83
C LEU A 162 23.92 -3.36 -2.97
N LEU A 163 23.46 -4.23 -3.87
CA LEU A 163 24.27 -4.78 -4.96
C LEU A 163 24.88 -3.69 -5.88
N PRO A 164 24.13 -2.69 -6.39
CA PRO A 164 24.69 -1.59 -7.18
C PRO A 164 25.73 -0.76 -6.41
N VAL A 165 25.52 -0.54 -5.11
CA VAL A 165 26.46 0.20 -4.26
C VAL A 165 27.78 -0.57 -4.15
N LEU A 166 27.72 -1.87 -3.90
CA LEU A 166 28.90 -2.73 -3.85
C LEU A 166 29.62 -2.80 -5.20
N ALA A 167 28.87 -2.90 -6.30
CA ALA A 167 29.43 -2.90 -7.65
C ALA A 167 30.14 -1.58 -7.99
N ALA A 168 29.53 -0.43 -7.66
CA ALA A 168 30.15 0.88 -7.83
C ALA A 168 31.42 1.04 -6.98
N ALA A 169 31.40 0.57 -5.72
CA ALA A 169 32.56 0.60 -4.85
C ALA A 169 33.72 -0.28 -5.37
N ALA A 170 33.40 -1.49 -5.84
CA ALA A 170 34.39 -2.40 -6.43
C ALA A 170 35.02 -1.79 -7.70
N LEU A 171 34.19 -1.18 -8.55
CA LEU A 171 34.66 -0.48 -9.75
C LEU A 171 35.59 0.68 -9.37
N ALA A 172 35.18 1.56 -8.46
CA ALA A 172 35.98 2.69 -8.00
C ALA A 172 37.33 2.26 -7.39
N ALA A 173 37.34 1.16 -6.64
CA ALA A 173 38.57 0.60 -6.09
C ALA A 173 39.52 0.04 -7.17
N ARG A 174 38.98 -0.41 -8.32
CA ARG A 174 39.76 -1.03 -9.40
C ARG A 174 40.35 -0.05 -10.40
N ILE A 175 39.59 0.98 -10.78
CA ILE A 175 39.96 1.93 -11.84
C ILE A 175 40.16 3.37 -11.33
N GLY A 176 39.96 3.61 -10.03
CA GLY A 176 40.07 4.93 -9.40
C GLY A 176 38.81 5.76 -9.51
N GLY A 177 38.62 6.69 -8.57
CA GLY A 177 37.38 7.45 -8.41
C GLY A 177 36.99 8.31 -9.61
N ARG A 178 37.96 8.94 -10.30
CA ARG A 178 37.69 9.78 -11.48
C ARG A 178 37.16 8.94 -12.65
N ALA A 179 37.85 7.86 -13.00
CA ALA A 179 37.43 6.98 -14.10
C ALA A 179 36.10 6.30 -13.77
N ALA A 180 35.92 5.82 -12.54
CA ALA A 180 34.65 5.26 -12.10
C ALA A 180 33.51 6.28 -12.15
N GLY A 181 33.76 7.54 -11.79
CA GLY A 181 32.77 8.62 -11.92
C GLY A 181 32.30 8.85 -13.35
N LEU A 182 33.21 8.76 -14.34
CA LEU A 182 32.86 8.85 -15.76
C LEU A 182 32.02 7.65 -16.21
N VAL A 183 32.43 6.43 -15.83
CA VAL A 183 31.68 5.20 -16.15
C VAL A 183 30.29 5.21 -15.51
N LEU A 184 30.18 5.58 -14.22
CA LEU A 184 28.92 5.68 -13.51
C LEU A 184 28.01 6.74 -14.13
N SER A 185 28.55 7.88 -14.56
CA SER A 185 27.80 8.91 -15.29
C SER A 185 27.23 8.37 -16.61
N ALA A 186 28.04 7.62 -17.37
CA ALA A 186 27.59 7.00 -18.61
C ALA A 186 26.51 5.93 -18.38
N LEU A 187 26.69 5.07 -17.38
CA LEU A 187 25.70 4.05 -17.00
C LEU A 187 24.40 4.67 -16.48
N LEU A 188 24.48 5.78 -15.76
CA LEU A 188 23.30 6.54 -15.31
C LEU A 188 22.56 7.16 -16.49
N ALA A 189 23.27 7.75 -17.46
CA ALA A 189 22.64 8.26 -18.67
C ALA A 189 21.93 7.13 -19.45
N LEU A 190 22.58 5.98 -19.59
CA LEU A 190 21.98 4.79 -20.19
C LEU A 190 20.73 4.34 -19.42
N GLN A 191 20.79 4.29 -18.08
CA GLN A 191 19.65 3.94 -17.21
C GLN A 191 18.46 4.88 -17.44
N VAL A 192 18.70 6.19 -17.56
CA VAL A 192 17.64 7.18 -17.79
C VAL A 192 16.94 6.97 -19.13
N VAL A 193 17.71 6.62 -20.17
CA VAL A 193 17.16 6.30 -21.51
C VAL A 193 16.44 4.97 -21.49
N ASP A 194 17.00 3.96 -20.83
CA ASP A 194 16.43 2.63 -20.69
C ASP A 194 15.05 2.66 -20.03
N LEU A 195 14.92 3.37 -18.90
CA LEU A 195 13.65 3.48 -18.16
C LEU A 195 12.63 4.46 -18.77
N GLY A 196 12.92 4.99 -19.97
CA GLY A 196 12.07 5.95 -20.67
C GLY A 196 10.62 5.46 -20.88
N PRO A 197 10.39 4.24 -21.40
CA PRO A 197 9.05 3.68 -21.58
C PRO A 197 8.22 3.63 -20.28
N GLY A 198 8.79 3.08 -19.21
CA GLY A 198 8.09 2.97 -17.92
C GLY A 198 7.74 4.34 -17.32
N ARG A 199 8.65 5.32 -17.46
CA ARG A 199 8.38 6.71 -17.05
C ARG A 199 7.26 7.35 -17.85
N ALA A 200 7.23 7.15 -19.17
CA ALA A 200 6.19 7.69 -20.03
C ALA A 200 4.82 7.09 -19.69
N PHE A 201 4.79 5.77 -19.43
CA PHE A 201 3.60 5.07 -18.96
C PHE A 201 3.07 5.65 -17.63
N LEU A 202 3.94 5.78 -16.61
CA LEU A 202 3.56 6.37 -15.31
C LEU A 202 3.08 7.81 -15.45
N HIS A 203 3.76 8.61 -16.28
CA HIS A 203 3.33 9.98 -16.57
C HIS A 203 1.93 10.00 -17.20
N GLY A 204 1.65 9.12 -18.16
CA GLY A 204 0.32 8.96 -18.76
C GLY A 204 -0.75 8.68 -17.71
N LEU A 205 -0.51 7.71 -16.81
CA LEU A 205 -1.43 7.40 -15.71
C LEU A 205 -1.67 8.61 -14.79
N MET A 206 -0.62 9.36 -14.45
CA MET A 206 -0.75 10.54 -13.59
C MET A 206 -1.54 11.66 -14.26
N VAL A 207 -1.32 11.92 -15.55
CA VAL A 207 -2.07 12.92 -16.32
C VAL A 207 -3.54 12.52 -16.45
N GLU A 208 -3.81 11.25 -16.76
CA GLU A 208 -5.18 10.73 -16.84
C GLU A 208 -5.89 10.83 -15.48
N ALA A 209 -5.22 10.45 -14.39
CA ALA A 209 -5.74 10.55 -13.03
C ALA A 209 -6.03 11.99 -12.61
N HIS A 210 -5.22 12.98 -13.03
CA HIS A 210 -5.53 14.39 -12.81
C HIS A 210 -6.72 14.86 -13.64
N GLY A 211 -6.80 14.44 -14.91
CA GLY A 211 -7.90 14.82 -15.81
C GLY A 211 -9.26 14.25 -15.40
N ARG A 212 -9.28 13.01 -14.90
CA ARG A 212 -10.46 12.27 -14.43
C ARG A 212 -10.62 12.24 -12.91
N GLY A 213 -9.75 12.94 -12.18
CA GLY A 213 -9.77 12.96 -10.72
C GLY A 213 -11.16 13.32 -10.21
N ILE A 214 -11.53 12.76 -9.06
CA ILE A 214 -12.87 12.94 -8.52
C ILE A 214 -13.07 14.40 -8.17
N ARG A 215 -13.77 15.08 -9.06
CA ARG A 215 -14.13 16.48 -8.86
C ARG A 215 -15.17 16.53 -7.74
N PRO A 216 -15.02 17.46 -6.79
CA PRO A 216 -16.11 17.79 -5.91
C PRO A 216 -17.36 18.06 -6.75
N THR A 217 -18.47 17.43 -6.39
CA THR A 217 -19.76 17.72 -7.02
C THR A 217 -20.19 19.14 -6.68
N ASP A 218 -20.77 19.83 -7.64
CA ASP A 218 -21.39 21.15 -7.47
C ASP A 218 -22.92 21.04 -7.25
N ASP A 219 -23.45 19.82 -7.11
CA ASP A 219 -24.87 19.62 -6.85
C ASP A 219 -25.26 20.24 -5.50
N ALA A 220 -26.23 21.16 -5.55
CA ALA A 220 -26.74 21.88 -4.39
C ALA A 220 -27.33 20.94 -3.32
N PHE A 221 -27.73 19.72 -3.71
CA PHE A 221 -28.20 18.67 -2.82
C PHE A 221 -27.22 18.42 -1.67
N TRP A 222 -25.93 18.27 -1.94
CA TRP A 222 -24.95 17.91 -0.90
C TRP A 222 -24.74 19.03 0.11
N GLY A 223 -24.80 20.29 -0.34
CA GLY A 223 -24.78 21.45 0.54
C GLY A 223 -26.03 21.56 1.42
N GLN A 224 -27.19 21.15 0.92
CA GLN A 224 -28.43 21.10 1.71
C GLN A 224 -28.44 19.91 2.67
N ALA A 225 -28.02 18.74 2.20
CA ALA A 225 -27.90 17.52 3.00
C ALA A 225 -26.95 17.70 4.17
N ALA A 226 -25.80 18.35 3.97
CA ALA A 226 -24.84 18.64 5.04
C ALA A 226 -25.38 19.54 6.16
N ARG A 227 -26.47 20.29 5.94
CA ARG A 227 -27.13 21.09 6.99
C ARG A 227 -28.03 20.24 7.89
N ARG A 228 -28.41 19.05 7.44
CA ARG A 228 -29.36 18.15 8.12
C ARG A 228 -28.70 16.86 8.62
N TYR A 229 -27.68 16.39 7.92
CA TYR A 229 -27.00 15.13 8.19
C TYR A 229 -25.54 15.40 8.54
N ASP A 230 -25.10 14.82 9.65
CA ASP A 230 -23.70 14.83 10.10
C ASP A 230 -22.94 13.57 9.64
N ARG A 231 -23.65 12.62 9.01
CA ARG A 231 -23.10 11.35 8.54
C ARG A 231 -23.63 10.95 7.16
N VAL A 232 -22.74 10.35 6.37
CA VAL A 232 -23.12 9.60 5.18
C VAL A 232 -22.69 8.15 5.34
N ARG A 233 -23.59 7.20 5.15
CA ARG A 233 -23.28 5.77 5.17
C ARG A 233 -23.39 5.15 3.80
N ALA A 234 -22.39 4.36 3.44
CA ALA A 234 -22.46 3.45 2.32
C ALA A 234 -23.22 2.18 2.69
N VAL A 235 -24.11 1.75 1.81
CA VAL A 235 -24.94 0.56 2.01
C VAL A 235 -24.87 -0.34 0.78
N PRO A 236 -24.28 -1.55 0.89
CA PRO A 236 -23.57 -2.07 2.06
C PRO A 236 -22.25 -1.32 2.33
N ALA A 237 -21.88 -1.27 3.62
CA ALA A 237 -20.59 -0.75 4.06
C ALA A 237 -19.47 -1.68 3.59
N GLY A 238 -18.36 -1.17 3.06
CA GLY A 238 -17.31 -2.02 2.53
C GLY A 238 -16.08 -1.24 2.11
N ASN A 239 -14.91 -1.86 2.32
CA ASN A 239 -13.63 -1.30 1.89
C ASN A 239 -13.59 -1.24 0.36
N LEU A 240 -13.22 -0.08 -0.20
CA LEU A 240 -13.22 0.15 -1.65
C LEU A 240 -14.57 -0.15 -2.34
N GLY A 241 -15.70 -0.02 -1.62
CA GLY A 241 -17.02 -0.25 -2.23
C GLY A 241 -17.38 0.79 -3.28
N GLU A 242 -18.41 0.55 -4.07
CA GLU A 242 -18.77 1.42 -5.20
C GLU A 242 -18.89 2.91 -4.79
N ASN A 243 -18.34 3.79 -5.61
CA ASN A 243 -18.30 5.24 -5.39
C ASN A 243 -17.67 5.69 -4.05
N TRP A 244 -16.88 4.84 -3.38
CA TRP A 244 -16.29 5.20 -2.08
C TRP A 244 -15.46 6.49 -2.13
N GLU A 245 -14.66 6.68 -3.17
CA GLU A 245 -13.81 7.86 -3.29
C GLU A 245 -14.63 9.14 -3.40
N ARG A 246 -15.69 9.12 -4.22
CA ARG A 246 -16.60 10.26 -4.40
C ARG A 246 -17.32 10.60 -3.11
N LEU A 247 -17.81 9.59 -2.41
CA LEU A 247 -18.49 9.79 -1.13
C LEU A 247 -17.53 10.28 -0.04
N ALA A 248 -16.29 9.80 -0.03
CA ALA A 248 -15.25 10.25 0.88
C ALA A 248 -14.92 11.74 0.65
N VAL A 249 -14.79 12.18 -0.61
CA VAL A 249 -14.55 13.59 -0.95
C VAL A 249 -15.72 14.47 -0.55
N ILE A 250 -16.97 14.03 -0.81
CA ILE A 250 -18.19 14.75 -0.39
C ILE A 250 -18.23 14.89 1.13
N ALA A 251 -18.05 13.77 1.85
CA ALA A 251 -18.07 13.76 3.31
C ALA A 251 -17.00 14.67 3.89
N ALA A 252 -15.77 14.61 3.37
CA ALA A 252 -14.66 15.47 3.80
C ALA A 252 -14.94 16.96 3.53
N ARG A 253 -15.48 17.32 2.36
CA ARG A 253 -15.82 18.72 2.01
C ARG A 253 -16.87 19.32 2.93
N HIS A 254 -17.83 18.49 3.36
CA HIS A 254 -19.00 18.92 4.13
C HIS A 254 -18.89 18.60 5.64
N GLY A 255 -17.76 18.07 6.10
CA GLY A 255 -17.55 17.72 7.51
C GLY A 255 -18.43 16.58 8.02
N MET A 256 -18.89 15.69 7.13
CA MET A 256 -19.72 14.55 7.48
C MET A 256 -18.86 13.33 7.83
N ALA A 257 -19.25 12.55 8.84
CA ALA A 257 -18.67 11.24 9.12
C ALA A 257 -19.03 10.24 8.00
N THR A 258 -18.13 9.33 7.64
CA THR A 258 -18.40 8.34 6.58
C THR A 258 -17.72 7.00 6.82
N ASP A 259 -18.36 5.92 6.36
CA ASP A 259 -17.80 4.57 6.25
C ASP A 259 -17.50 4.15 4.80
N ALA A 260 -17.65 5.07 3.84
CA ALA A 260 -17.24 4.90 2.45
C ALA A 260 -15.77 5.28 2.28
N ILE A 261 -14.88 4.37 2.64
CA ILE A 261 -13.44 4.66 2.75
C ILE A 261 -12.58 3.55 2.16
N TYR A 262 -11.32 3.89 1.87
CA TYR A 262 -10.25 2.93 1.64
C TYR A 262 -9.42 2.77 2.90
N LEU A 263 -9.48 1.57 3.47
CA LEU A 263 -8.65 1.15 4.60
C LEU A 263 -7.55 0.21 4.13
N ALA A 264 -6.32 0.48 4.56
CA ALA A 264 -5.19 -0.42 4.31
C ALA A 264 -5.36 -1.77 5.01
N ARG A 265 -6.08 -1.81 6.14
CA ARG A 265 -6.44 -2.99 6.93
C ARG A 265 -7.85 -2.80 7.49
N ALA A 266 -8.67 -3.85 7.41
CA ALA A 266 -10.06 -3.81 7.87
C ALA A 266 -10.43 -5.14 8.51
N ASP A 267 -11.21 -5.09 9.60
CA ASP A 267 -11.80 -6.27 10.21
C ASP A 267 -13.09 -6.63 9.47
N GLU A 268 -13.04 -7.71 8.70
CA GLU A 268 -14.19 -8.17 7.90
C GLU A 268 -15.38 -8.62 8.74
N ALA A 269 -15.16 -9.10 9.97
CA ALA A 269 -16.26 -9.50 10.84
C ALA A 269 -17.01 -8.27 11.35
N VAL A 270 -16.28 -7.22 11.71
CA VAL A 270 -16.88 -5.92 12.09
C VAL A 270 -17.62 -5.30 10.90
N ALA A 271 -17.04 -5.34 9.69
CA ALA A 271 -17.69 -4.84 8.49
C ALA A 271 -18.99 -5.60 8.17
N ARG A 272 -18.98 -6.94 8.23
CA ARG A 272 -20.18 -7.78 8.03
C ARG A 272 -21.26 -7.50 9.08
N ALA A 273 -20.88 -7.41 10.36
CA ALA A 273 -21.82 -7.08 11.42
C ALA A 273 -22.47 -5.69 11.22
N LEU A 274 -21.71 -4.71 10.70
CA LEU A 274 -22.22 -3.40 10.33
C LEU A 274 -23.20 -3.50 9.15
N GLN A 275 -22.84 -4.18 8.06
CA GLN A 275 -23.71 -4.38 6.89
C GLN A 275 -25.06 -4.98 7.32
N ASP A 276 -25.03 -6.09 8.06
CA ASP A 276 -26.20 -6.79 8.57
C ASP A 276 -27.11 -5.89 9.42
N ARG A 277 -26.50 -5.08 10.30
CA ARG A 277 -27.24 -4.15 11.14
C ARG A 277 -27.93 -3.06 10.31
N VAL A 278 -27.21 -2.47 9.35
CA VAL A 278 -27.70 -1.38 8.51
C VAL A 278 -28.80 -1.87 7.57
N LEU A 279 -28.61 -3.00 6.88
CA LEU A 279 -29.63 -3.56 5.99
C LEU A 279 -30.94 -3.89 6.72
N ARG A 280 -30.87 -4.46 7.93
CA ARG A 280 -32.05 -4.70 8.78
C ARG A 280 -32.74 -3.40 9.22
N ALA A 281 -31.97 -2.34 9.45
CA ALA A 281 -32.50 -1.03 9.84
C ALA A 281 -33.22 -0.35 8.66
N LEU A 282 -32.64 -0.42 7.45
CA LEU A 282 -33.25 0.09 6.21
C LEU A 282 -34.61 -0.55 5.95
N GLY A 283 -34.70 -1.89 5.90
CA GLY A 283 -35.96 -2.58 5.60
C GLY A 283 -37.07 -2.37 6.63
N ARG A 284 -36.75 -1.83 7.82
CA ARG A 284 -37.72 -1.52 8.89
C ARG A 284 -38.03 -0.03 8.99
N GLY A 285 -37.42 0.82 8.16
CA GLY A 285 -37.56 2.28 8.25
C GLY A 285 -36.98 2.89 9.54
N ARG A 286 -36.05 2.18 10.21
CA ARG A 286 -35.47 2.59 11.49
C ARG A 286 -34.06 3.15 11.28
N TYR A 287 -33.98 4.33 10.72
CA TYR A 287 -32.72 4.96 10.35
C TYR A 287 -31.93 5.48 11.56
N GLU A 288 -30.60 5.38 11.49
CA GLU A 288 -29.70 6.14 12.37
C GLU A 288 -29.99 7.65 12.22
N PRO A 289 -30.16 8.40 13.33
CA PRO A 289 -30.36 9.85 13.29
C PRO A 289 -29.21 10.56 12.58
N GLY A 290 -29.51 11.67 11.89
CA GLY A 290 -28.49 12.49 11.21
C GLY A 290 -27.76 11.79 10.07
N THR A 291 -28.26 10.65 9.58
CA THR A 291 -27.56 9.83 8.60
C THR A 291 -28.22 9.86 7.22
N LEU A 292 -27.43 10.22 6.21
CA LEU A 292 -27.73 10.04 4.80
C LEU A 292 -27.23 8.66 4.34
N TYR A 293 -27.98 7.96 3.49
CA TYR A 293 -27.61 6.62 3.02
C TYR A 293 -27.35 6.62 1.51
N MET A 294 -26.18 6.12 1.14
CA MET A 294 -25.76 5.86 -0.22
C MET A 294 -25.98 4.38 -0.54
N LEU A 295 -26.93 4.09 -1.41
CA LEU A 295 -27.34 2.74 -1.78
C LEU A 295 -26.50 2.31 -2.97
N ARG A 296 -25.75 1.21 -2.80
CA ARG A 296 -24.75 0.74 -3.77
C ARG A 296 -25.18 -0.51 -4.54
N ASP A 297 -26.24 -1.17 -4.09
CA ASP A 297 -26.75 -2.36 -4.76
C ASP A 297 -28.29 -2.40 -4.77
N ALA A 298 -28.81 -3.29 -5.60
CA ALA A 298 -30.24 -3.47 -5.77
C ALA A 298 -30.94 -3.91 -4.48
N VAL A 299 -30.24 -4.64 -3.59
CA VAL A 299 -30.81 -5.13 -2.33
C VAL A 299 -31.02 -3.96 -1.36
N ALA A 300 -30.02 -3.09 -1.22
CA ALA A 300 -30.10 -1.88 -0.41
C ALA A 300 -31.19 -0.94 -0.94
N LEU A 301 -31.29 -0.78 -2.26
CA LEU A 301 -32.33 0.01 -2.90
C LEU A 301 -33.74 -0.53 -2.63
N GLU A 302 -33.92 -1.83 -2.74
CA GLU A 302 -35.20 -2.48 -2.49
C GLU A 302 -35.60 -2.38 -1.01
N LEU A 303 -34.67 -2.64 -0.08
CA LEU A 303 -34.91 -2.47 1.35
C LEU A 303 -35.21 -1.01 1.73
N ALA A 304 -34.55 -0.04 1.09
CA ALA A 304 -34.85 1.37 1.26
C ALA A 304 -36.28 1.68 0.84
N ARG A 305 -36.73 1.19 -0.32
CA ARG A 305 -38.11 1.38 -0.80
C ARG A 305 -39.15 0.76 0.12
N GLN A 306 -38.84 -0.40 0.71
CA GLN A 306 -39.74 -1.09 1.63
C GLN A 306 -39.88 -0.36 2.98
N GLY A 307 -38.78 0.20 3.50
CA GLY A 307 -38.76 0.83 4.81
C GLY A 307 -39.03 2.34 4.82
N MET A 308 -38.89 3.03 3.69
CA MET A 308 -39.10 4.48 3.63
C MET A 308 -40.55 4.88 3.74
N ASP A 309 -40.77 6.08 4.27
CA ASP A 309 -42.04 6.78 4.14
C ASP A 309 -41.91 7.85 3.04
N PRO A 310 -42.52 7.67 1.86
CA PRO A 310 -42.40 8.62 0.74
C PRO A 310 -42.92 10.03 1.04
N THR A 311 -43.74 10.20 2.09
CA THR A 311 -44.22 11.52 2.51
C THR A 311 -43.20 12.28 3.35
N ARG A 312 -42.22 11.57 3.90
CA ARG A 312 -41.26 12.08 4.88
C ARG A 312 -39.82 12.03 4.39
N ASP A 313 -39.47 10.96 3.69
CA ASP A 313 -38.12 10.56 3.29
C ASP A 313 -37.95 10.76 1.78
N LEU A 314 -36.76 11.18 1.35
CA LEU A 314 -36.42 11.31 -0.07
C LEU A 314 -35.61 10.10 -0.52
N LEU A 315 -36.01 9.49 -1.64
CA LEU A 315 -35.21 8.52 -2.39
C LEU A 315 -35.02 9.05 -3.81
N ALA A 316 -33.77 9.36 -4.18
CA ALA A 316 -33.46 9.98 -5.46
C ALA A 316 -32.08 9.55 -5.99
N VAL A 317 -31.88 9.72 -7.29
CA VAL A 317 -30.56 9.61 -7.92
C VAL A 317 -29.91 10.98 -7.94
N VAL A 318 -28.79 11.15 -7.25
CA VAL A 318 -28.00 12.39 -7.22
C VAL A 318 -26.61 12.09 -7.73
N ASP A 319 -26.11 12.81 -8.73
CA ASP A 319 -24.79 12.54 -9.35
C ASP A 319 -24.58 11.08 -9.80
N GLY A 320 -25.65 10.41 -10.24
CA GLY A 320 -25.61 9.01 -10.66
C GLY A 320 -25.55 8.01 -9.49
N MET A 321 -25.84 8.47 -8.26
CA MET A 321 -25.80 7.68 -7.05
C MET A 321 -27.20 7.59 -6.41
N ASP A 322 -27.65 6.39 -6.04
CA ASP A 322 -28.91 6.20 -5.32
C ASP A 322 -28.78 6.66 -3.86
N VAL A 323 -29.54 7.68 -3.49
CA VAL A 323 -29.48 8.32 -2.18
C VAL A 323 -30.82 8.22 -1.47
N LEU A 324 -30.81 7.69 -0.25
CA LEU A 324 -31.90 7.79 0.71
C LEU A 324 -31.58 8.84 1.76
N ALA A 325 -32.45 9.84 1.88
CA ALA A 325 -32.36 10.94 2.84
C ALA A 325 -33.58 10.93 3.79
N PRO A 326 -33.47 10.29 4.96
CA PRO A 326 -34.57 10.18 5.91
C PRO A 326 -35.01 11.51 6.52
N GLY A 327 -36.31 11.77 6.53
CA GLY A 327 -36.86 13.00 7.08
C GLY A 327 -36.62 14.22 6.19
N TRP A 328 -36.21 14.06 4.93
CA TRP A 328 -35.92 15.18 4.03
C TRP A 328 -37.05 16.21 3.92
N PHE A 329 -38.31 15.74 3.87
CA PHE A 329 -39.49 16.62 3.77
C PHE A 329 -40.01 17.08 5.14
N SER A 330 -39.39 16.63 6.24
CA SER A 330 -39.77 17.06 7.58
C SER A 330 -39.12 18.40 7.94
N PRO A 331 -39.83 19.30 8.64
CA PRO A 331 -39.26 20.56 9.10
C PRO A 331 -37.95 20.31 9.86
N THR A 332 -36.89 21.04 9.52
CA THR A 332 -35.65 21.03 10.31
C THR A 332 -35.90 21.76 11.61
N THR A 333 -36.04 21.04 12.72
CA THR A 333 -35.91 21.68 14.04
C THR A 333 -34.45 22.14 14.16
N PRO A 334 -34.17 23.44 14.35
CA PRO A 334 -32.79 23.89 14.52
C PRO A 334 -32.18 23.16 15.72
N PRO A 335 -30.90 22.76 15.66
CA PRO A 335 -30.22 22.21 16.81
C PRO A 335 -30.28 23.23 17.95
N ASP A 336 -30.79 22.80 19.08
CA ASP A 336 -30.88 23.59 20.30
C ASP A 336 -29.48 24.14 20.63
N ALA A 337 -29.34 25.46 20.67
CA ALA A 337 -28.06 26.18 20.87
C ALA A 337 -27.60 26.12 22.34
N SER A 338 -27.71 24.94 22.94
CA SER A 338 -27.45 24.69 24.36
C SER A 338 -26.69 23.39 24.60
N ARG A 339 -25.55 23.20 23.92
CA ARG A 339 -24.46 22.31 24.37
C ARG A 339 -23.11 22.87 23.98
#